data_AF-A0AAD9J7C3-F1
#
_entry.id   AF-A0AAD9J7C3-F1
#
_cell.length_a   1.000
_cell.length_b   1.000
_cell.length_c   1.000
_cell.angle_alpha   90.00
_cell.angle_beta   90.00
_cell.angle_gamma   90.00
#
_symmetry.space_group_name_H-M   'P 1'
#
loop_
_entity.id
_entity.type
_entity.pdbx_description
1 polymer ?
#
loop_
_entity_poly.entity_id
_entity_poly.type
_entity_poly.pdbx_seq_one_letter_code
_entity_poly.pdbx_strand_id
1 'polypeptide(L)'
;MSSEKDVKEDSRMDLDPEIEKQLREAAEREEQQISQEIKDKCQQEFNKRASLMAEQFLEQFNSQMSNVGDRYTHHTHEKITVRQTNVLRTNKAIRDVSRDLGDDWRPVFQHLMKDSPADKVKVEMARIERQKPFLQALKALNTWKDSMGDTFDIRQLVDALMTVERRDLAEKVLDILDDNQLDNLYTLENVGKGFAGGAAKQVAGKSEGDGADKKTNPPKSSTPREDPIGDSKLLKIAKELGKDWLPLAEALKLSEEDIEETKTMPGGDSYHGGFKCLFLWRDYCVENGKLTAECGTELRGVLNKIGRKELAETIPNSS
;
A
#
# COMPACT_ATOMS: atom_id res chain seq x y z
N MET A 1 -59.87 -83.62 23.97
CA MET A 1 -59.26 -84.44 22.90
C MET A 1 -58.26 -83.55 22.20
N SER A 2 -57.00 -83.57 22.63
CA SER A 2 -55.96 -84.53 22.25
C SER A 2 -55.22 -84.03 21.00
N SER A 3 -53.96 -83.62 21.19
CA SER A 3 -52.78 -84.15 20.46
C SER A 3 -52.48 -83.28 19.22
N GLU A 4 -51.25 -82.95 18.82
CA GLU A 4 -49.91 -83.49 19.04
C GLU A 4 -48.89 -82.35 19.18
N LYS A 5 -47.90 -82.54 20.05
CA LYS A 5 -46.63 -81.81 20.04
C LYS A 5 -45.64 -82.66 19.23
N ASP A 6 -45.27 -82.24 18.03
CA ASP A 6 -44.10 -82.77 17.33
C ASP A 6 -42.87 -81.95 17.71
N VAL A 7 -42.14 -82.46 18.70
CA VAL A 7 -40.79 -82.02 19.05
C VAL A 7 -39.85 -82.68 18.04
N LYS A 8 -39.37 -81.91 17.06
CA LYS A 8 -38.22 -82.32 16.25
C LYS A 8 -37.00 -82.35 17.17
N GLU A 9 -36.59 -83.55 17.55
CA GLU A 9 -35.29 -83.83 18.15
C GLU A 9 -34.20 -83.33 17.21
N ASP A 10 -33.61 -82.21 17.61
CA ASP A 10 -32.47 -81.58 16.96
C ASP A 10 -31.26 -82.50 17.19
N SER A 11 -30.92 -83.28 16.17
CA SER A 11 -29.82 -84.23 16.16
C SER A 11 -28.50 -83.49 16.25
N ARG A 12 -28.13 -83.13 17.47
CA ARG A 12 -26.87 -82.47 17.81
C ARG A 12 -25.74 -83.48 17.56
N MET A 13 -25.10 -83.38 16.41
CA MET A 13 -23.87 -84.12 16.14
C MET A 13 -22.81 -83.66 17.14
N ASP A 14 -22.43 -84.54 18.07
CA ASP A 14 -21.31 -84.31 18.96
C ASP A 14 -20.02 -84.29 18.12
N LEU A 15 -19.59 -83.08 17.78
CA LEU A 15 -18.30 -82.84 17.14
C LEU A 15 -17.18 -83.17 18.13
N ASP A 16 -16.08 -83.72 17.60
CA ASP A 16 -14.87 -83.98 18.39
C ASP A 16 -14.39 -82.66 19.05
N PRO A 17 -14.20 -82.63 20.38
CA PRO A 17 -13.79 -81.41 21.10
C PRO A 17 -12.49 -80.79 20.57
N GLU A 18 -11.62 -81.58 19.93
CA GLU A 18 -10.40 -81.06 19.30
C GLU A 18 -10.70 -80.25 18.03
N ILE A 19 -11.72 -80.64 17.25
CA ILE A 19 -12.18 -79.87 16.08
C ILE A 19 -12.83 -78.56 16.54
N GLU A 20 -13.63 -78.59 17.61
CA GLU A 20 -14.25 -77.38 18.15
C GLU A 20 -13.20 -76.38 18.66
N LYS A 21 -12.14 -76.86 19.31
CA LYS A 21 -11.02 -76.04 19.75
C LYS A 21 -10.26 -75.42 18.57
N GLN A 22 -9.95 -76.21 17.53
CA GLN A 22 -9.28 -75.71 16.33
C GLN A 22 -10.11 -74.65 15.60
N LEU A 23 -11.43 -74.83 15.52
CA LEU A 23 -12.34 -73.84 14.94
C LEU A 23 -12.39 -72.54 15.77
N ARG A 24 -12.37 -72.62 17.11
CA ARG A 24 -12.32 -71.42 17.96
C ARG A 24 -10.99 -70.68 17.83
N GLU A 25 -9.86 -71.38 17.83
CA GLU A 25 -8.55 -70.74 17.64
C GLU A 25 -8.41 -70.11 16.24
N ALA A 26 -8.98 -70.74 15.21
CA ALA A 26 -9.02 -70.17 13.87
C ALA A 26 -9.89 -68.90 13.83
N ALA A 27 -11.08 -68.93 14.44
CA ALA A 27 -11.96 -67.76 14.53
C ALA A 27 -11.32 -66.60 15.31
N GLU A 28 -10.64 -66.87 16.42
CA GLU A 28 -9.92 -65.85 17.19
C GLU A 28 -8.76 -65.23 16.40
N ARG A 29 -8.02 -66.02 15.60
CA ARG A 29 -6.98 -65.49 14.72
C ARG A 29 -7.56 -64.63 13.61
N GLU A 30 -8.66 -65.03 13.01
CA GLU A 30 -9.35 -64.23 11.99
C GLU A 30 -9.89 -62.92 12.58
N GLU A 31 -10.49 -62.95 13.78
CA GLU A 31 -10.97 -61.74 14.47
C GLU A 31 -9.81 -60.79 14.79
N GLN A 32 -8.68 -61.32 15.29
CA GLN A 32 -7.48 -60.52 15.54
C GLN A 32 -6.91 -59.91 14.26
N GLN A 33 -6.89 -60.68 13.16
CA GLN A 33 -6.41 -60.20 11.87
C GLN A 33 -7.30 -59.08 11.31
N ILE A 34 -8.62 -59.23 11.37
CA ILE A 34 -9.59 -58.20 10.95
C ILE A 34 -9.46 -56.95 11.84
N SER A 35 -9.34 -57.12 13.15
CA SER A 35 -9.17 -56.01 14.11
C SER A 35 -7.90 -55.22 13.82
N GLN A 36 -6.79 -55.90 13.51
CA GLN A 36 -5.53 -55.26 13.16
C GLN A 36 -5.64 -54.52 11.82
N GLU A 37 -6.28 -55.12 10.80
CA GLU A 37 -6.48 -54.48 9.50
C GLU A 37 -7.34 -53.21 9.61
N ILE A 38 -8.37 -53.21 10.45
CA ILE A 38 -9.21 -52.03 10.71
C ILE A 38 -8.38 -50.93 11.41
N LYS A 39 -7.56 -51.29 12.40
CA LYS A 39 -6.68 -50.32 13.09
C LYS A 39 -5.69 -49.69 12.13
N ASP A 40 -5.05 -50.48 11.28
CA ASP A 40 -4.06 -50.00 10.33
C ASP A 40 -4.71 -49.08 9.28
N LYS A 41 -5.89 -49.44 8.74
CA LYS A 41 -6.65 -48.57 7.84
C LYS A 41 -7.09 -47.26 8.51
N CYS A 42 -7.56 -47.33 9.76
CA CYS A 42 -7.97 -46.16 10.52
C CYS A 42 -6.78 -45.22 10.78
N GLN A 43 -5.63 -45.78 11.18
CA GLN A 43 -4.40 -45.03 11.40
C GLN A 43 -3.89 -44.39 10.10
N GLN A 44 -3.98 -45.10 8.98
CA GLN A 44 -3.59 -44.58 7.67
C GLN A 44 -4.48 -43.40 7.24
N GLU A 45 -5.80 -43.53 7.36
CA GLU A 45 -6.73 -42.43 7.06
C GLU A 45 -6.55 -41.23 8.00
N PHE A 46 -6.28 -41.48 9.28
CA PHE A 46 -5.96 -40.43 10.24
C PHE A 46 -4.68 -39.68 9.84
N ASN A 47 -3.59 -40.40 9.54
CA ASN A 47 -2.32 -39.82 9.12
C ASN A 47 -2.48 -39.03 7.82
N LYS A 48 -3.26 -39.54 6.86
CA LYS A 48 -3.56 -38.86 5.59
C LYS A 48 -4.31 -37.55 5.81
N ARG A 49 -5.33 -37.55 6.67
CA ARG A 49 -6.08 -36.32 7.03
C ARG A 49 -5.23 -35.33 7.81
N ALA A 50 -4.40 -35.81 8.73
CA ALA A 50 -3.48 -34.96 9.49
C ALA A 50 -2.46 -34.27 8.56
N SER A 51 -1.91 -34.99 7.58
CA SER A 51 -0.99 -34.43 6.58
C SER A 51 -1.68 -33.36 5.73
N LEU A 52 -2.90 -33.63 5.26
CA LEU A 52 -3.66 -32.69 4.44
C LEU A 52 -4.02 -31.41 5.21
N MET A 53 -4.40 -31.53 6.49
CA MET A 53 -4.63 -30.37 7.36
C MET A 53 -3.35 -29.56 7.60
N ALA A 54 -2.20 -30.22 7.79
CA ALA A 54 -0.93 -29.54 7.96
C ALA A 54 -0.51 -28.76 6.70
N GLU A 55 -0.71 -29.34 5.52
CA GLU A 55 -0.46 -28.67 4.23
C GLU A 55 -1.37 -27.47 4.03
N GLN A 56 -2.68 -27.61 4.28
CA GLN A 56 -3.64 -26.50 4.20
C GLN A 56 -3.30 -25.38 5.17
N PHE A 57 -2.89 -25.70 6.40
CA PHE A 57 -2.47 -24.71 7.38
C PHE A 57 -1.22 -23.96 6.93
N LEU A 58 -0.21 -24.66 6.42
CA LEU A 58 1.01 -24.03 5.91
C LEU A 58 0.75 -23.14 4.70
N GLU A 59 -0.12 -23.56 3.79
CA GLU A 59 -0.51 -22.75 2.62
C GLU A 59 -1.26 -21.47 3.04
N GLN A 60 -2.22 -21.59 3.96
CA GLN A 60 -2.94 -20.43 4.51
C GLN A 60 -2.00 -19.50 5.28
N PHE A 61 -1.12 -20.04 6.11
CA PHE A 61 -0.16 -19.25 6.88
C PHE A 61 0.82 -18.51 5.97
N ASN A 62 1.38 -19.19 4.96
CA ASN A 62 2.28 -18.57 3.99
C ASN A 62 1.58 -17.48 3.16
N SER A 63 0.33 -17.72 2.74
CA SER A 63 -0.48 -16.72 2.04
C SER A 63 -0.72 -15.48 2.92
N GLN A 64 -1.09 -15.67 4.19
CA GLN A 64 -1.26 -14.56 5.12
C GLN A 64 0.04 -13.81 5.38
N MET A 65 1.15 -14.51 5.60
CA MET A 65 2.45 -13.88 5.86
C MET A 65 2.99 -13.11 4.64
N SER A 66 2.76 -13.62 3.42
CA SER A 66 3.08 -12.88 2.20
C SER A 66 2.30 -11.56 2.14
N ASN A 67 0.99 -11.62 2.37
CA ASN A 67 0.13 -10.43 2.36
C ASN A 67 0.53 -9.39 3.42
N VAL A 68 0.97 -9.84 4.60
CA VAL A 68 1.47 -8.94 5.66
C VAL A 68 2.80 -8.30 5.26
N GLY A 69 3.71 -9.07 4.66
CA GLY A 69 4.99 -8.56 4.14
C GLY A 69 4.78 -7.49 3.06
N ASP A 70 3.87 -7.75 2.13
CA ASP A 70 3.52 -6.81 1.05
C ASP A 70 2.89 -5.53 1.62
N ARG A 71 1.94 -5.64 2.56
CA ARG A 71 1.36 -4.45 3.22
C ARG A 71 2.39 -3.62 3.97
N TYR A 72 3.33 -4.25 4.67
CA TYR A 72 4.36 -3.52 5.42
C TYR A 72 5.37 -2.83 4.49
N THR A 73 5.80 -3.50 3.43
CA THR A 73 6.70 -2.92 2.43
C THR A 73 6.04 -1.77 1.67
N HIS A 74 4.76 -1.90 1.30
CA HIS A 74 4.00 -0.82 0.67
C HIS A 74 3.85 0.40 1.59
N HIS A 75 3.44 0.21 2.85
CA HIS A 75 3.28 1.34 3.78
C HIS A 75 4.60 2.03 4.15
N THR A 76 5.70 1.27 4.24
CA THR A 76 7.01 1.87 4.52
C THR A 76 7.52 2.64 3.32
N HIS A 77 7.38 2.10 2.10
CA HIS A 77 7.77 2.81 0.89
C HIS A 77 6.96 4.10 0.72
N GLU A 78 5.64 4.03 0.85
CA GLU A 78 4.76 5.20 0.72
C GLU A 78 5.11 6.32 1.71
N LYS A 79 5.32 5.99 2.99
CA LYS A 79 5.73 6.98 4.01
C LYS A 79 7.09 7.60 3.72
N ILE A 80 8.04 6.83 3.20
CA ILE A 80 9.36 7.33 2.82
C ILE A 80 9.25 8.25 1.61
N THR A 81 8.49 7.86 0.58
CA THR A 81 8.29 8.68 -0.62
C THR A 81 7.60 10.00 -0.28
N VAL A 82 6.51 9.97 0.49
CA VAL A 82 5.79 11.19 0.91
C VAL A 82 6.69 12.14 1.70
N ARG A 83 7.48 11.63 2.65
CA ARG A 83 8.44 12.45 3.41
C ARG A 83 9.51 13.06 2.52
N GLN A 84 10.08 12.29 1.59
CA GLN A 84 11.09 12.78 0.66
C GLN A 84 10.52 13.87 -0.26
N THR A 85 9.33 13.64 -0.82
CA THR A 85 8.63 14.63 -1.63
C THR A 85 8.38 15.94 -0.86
N ASN A 86 7.90 15.85 0.38
CA ASN A 86 7.65 17.03 1.21
C ASN A 86 8.93 17.82 1.50
N VAL A 87 10.05 17.14 1.76
CA VAL A 87 11.36 17.79 1.95
C VAL A 87 11.82 18.49 0.68
N LEU A 88 11.64 17.87 -0.50
CA LEU A 88 11.99 18.47 -1.78
C LEU A 88 11.12 19.69 -2.11
N ARG A 89 9.80 19.60 -1.90
CA ARG A 89 8.85 20.73 -2.08
C ARG A 89 9.21 21.88 -1.14
N THR A 90 9.46 21.60 0.12
CA THR A 90 9.92 22.59 1.11
C THR A 90 11.21 23.28 0.67
N ASN A 91 12.21 22.51 0.23
CA ASN A 91 13.49 23.07 -0.23
C ASN A 91 13.35 23.86 -1.54
N LYS A 92 12.41 23.48 -2.41
CA LYS A 92 12.05 24.25 -3.61
C LYS A 92 11.42 25.57 -3.19
N ALA A 93 10.40 25.55 -2.33
CA ALA A 93 9.75 26.75 -1.82
C ALA A 93 10.74 27.72 -1.17
N ILE A 94 11.61 27.24 -0.28
CA ILE A 94 12.65 28.08 0.36
C ILE A 94 13.56 28.73 -0.67
N ARG A 95 14.04 27.98 -1.68
CA ARG A 95 14.92 28.53 -2.72
C ARG A 95 14.19 29.57 -3.57
N ASP A 96 12.99 29.25 -4.03
CA ASP A 96 12.22 30.10 -4.93
C ASP A 96 11.78 31.39 -4.22
N VAL A 97 11.30 31.30 -2.98
CA VAL A 97 10.98 32.47 -2.16
C VAL A 97 12.23 33.27 -1.85
N SER A 98 13.35 32.63 -1.49
CA SER A 98 14.57 33.36 -1.12
C SER A 98 15.12 34.22 -2.27
N ARG A 99 14.93 33.80 -3.52
CA ARG A 99 15.36 34.55 -4.71
C ARG A 99 14.52 35.82 -4.89
N ASP A 100 13.22 35.73 -4.65
CA ASP A 100 12.28 36.83 -4.91
C ASP A 100 12.07 37.74 -3.69
N LEU A 101 12.44 37.27 -2.50
CA LEU A 101 12.37 38.04 -1.26
C LEU A 101 13.43 39.14 -1.22
N GLY A 102 14.62 38.90 -1.79
CA GLY A 102 15.68 39.92 -1.90
C GLY A 102 16.08 40.50 -0.54
N ASP A 103 16.06 41.82 -0.43
CA ASP A 103 16.45 42.57 0.78
C ASP A 103 15.34 42.60 1.85
N ASP A 104 14.11 42.20 1.52
CA ASP A 104 12.96 42.18 2.44
C ASP A 104 12.97 40.97 3.40
N TRP A 105 14.07 40.21 3.42
CA TRP A 105 14.17 39.00 4.25
C TRP A 105 14.11 39.27 5.75
N ARG A 106 14.56 40.45 6.19
CA ARG A 106 14.72 40.81 7.60
C ARG A 106 13.42 40.81 8.39
N PRO A 107 12.35 41.52 7.97
CA PRO A 107 11.06 41.48 8.68
C PRO A 107 10.44 40.07 8.68
N VAL A 108 10.56 39.32 7.58
CA VAL A 108 10.06 37.93 7.52
C VAL A 108 10.79 37.05 8.53
N PHE A 109 12.12 37.11 8.58
CA PHE A 109 12.91 36.34 9.53
C PHE A 109 12.61 36.70 10.99
N GLN A 110 12.41 37.98 11.29
CA GLN A 110 12.02 38.43 12.64
C GLN A 110 10.65 37.87 13.05
N HIS A 111 9.68 37.86 12.14
CA HIS A 111 8.37 37.27 12.41
C HIS A 111 8.45 35.75 12.64
N LEU A 112 9.23 35.06 11.81
CA LEU A 112 9.45 33.61 11.92
C LEU A 112 10.15 33.19 13.21
N MET A 113 11.03 34.05 13.73
CA MET A 113 11.81 33.80 14.94
C MET A 113 11.20 34.45 16.19
N LYS A 114 9.94 34.89 16.16
CA LYS A 114 9.29 35.63 17.26
C LYS A 114 9.28 34.88 18.59
N ASP A 115 9.22 33.55 18.55
CA ASP A 115 9.21 32.69 19.75
C ASP A 115 10.63 32.32 20.22
N SER A 116 11.67 32.68 19.46
CA SER A 116 13.06 32.46 19.85
C SER A 116 13.58 33.58 20.76
N PRO A 117 14.54 33.29 21.66
CA PRO A 117 15.15 34.32 22.51
C PRO A 117 15.76 35.46 21.69
N ALA A 118 15.46 36.71 22.05
CA ALA A 118 15.86 37.90 21.30
C ALA A 118 17.37 37.98 21.04
N ASP A 119 18.19 37.55 22.01
CA ASP A 119 19.65 37.52 21.86
C ASP A 119 20.10 36.56 20.76
N LYS A 120 19.46 35.38 20.65
CA LYS A 120 19.72 34.41 19.59
C LYS A 120 19.36 34.99 18.23
N VAL A 121 18.19 35.63 18.13
CA VAL A 121 17.73 36.27 16.87
C VAL A 121 18.70 37.35 16.43
N LYS A 122 19.16 38.20 17.35
CA LYS A 122 20.12 39.28 17.07
C LYS A 122 21.47 38.75 16.59
N VAL A 123 22.00 37.70 17.22
CA VAL A 123 23.26 37.05 16.81
C VAL A 123 23.13 36.45 15.41
N GLU A 124 22.03 35.75 15.13
CA GLU A 124 21.78 35.14 13.82
C GLU A 124 21.58 36.18 12.73
N MET A 125 20.83 37.26 12.99
CA MET A 125 20.68 38.37 12.06
C MET A 125 22.04 39.00 11.69
N ALA A 126 22.88 39.28 12.69
CA ALA A 126 24.22 39.82 12.44
C ALA A 126 25.10 38.85 11.64
N ARG A 127 24.93 37.53 11.81
CA ARG A 127 25.62 36.50 11.03
C ARG A 127 25.15 36.46 9.58
N ILE A 128 23.85 36.62 9.34
CA ILE A 128 23.23 36.64 8.01
C ILE A 128 23.65 37.91 7.26
N GLU A 129 23.68 39.07 7.92
CA GLU A 129 24.06 40.36 7.30
C GLU A 129 25.51 40.40 6.78
N ARG A 130 26.39 39.54 7.32
CA ARG A 130 27.76 39.38 6.81
C ARG A 130 27.83 38.60 5.48
N GLN A 131 26.75 37.94 5.08
CA GLN A 131 26.67 37.22 3.80
C GLN A 131 26.44 38.20 2.65
N LYS A 132 26.77 37.75 1.42
CA LYS A 132 26.47 38.51 0.21
C LYS A 132 24.95 38.77 0.11
N PRO A 133 24.50 39.97 -0.31
CA PRO A 133 23.08 40.35 -0.29
C PRO A 133 22.13 39.26 -0.86
N PHE A 134 22.44 38.72 -2.04
CA PHE A 134 21.62 37.69 -2.69
C PHE A 134 21.53 36.34 -1.93
N LEU A 135 22.39 36.09 -0.94
CA LEU A 135 22.36 34.89 -0.11
C LEU A 135 21.68 35.11 1.24
N GLN A 136 21.41 36.37 1.64
CA GLN A 136 20.92 36.68 2.97
C GLN A 136 19.54 36.05 3.22
N ALA A 137 18.60 36.23 2.29
CA ALA A 137 17.28 35.61 2.36
C ALA A 137 17.33 34.09 2.47
N LEU A 138 18.15 33.43 1.62
CA LEU A 138 18.30 31.98 1.65
C LEU A 138 18.90 31.51 2.97
N LYS A 139 19.89 32.24 3.50
CA LYS A 139 20.51 31.88 4.77
C LYS A 139 19.57 32.12 5.95
N ALA A 140 18.76 33.17 5.91
CA ALA A 140 17.73 33.45 6.91
C ALA A 140 16.70 32.32 6.98
N LEU A 141 16.11 31.95 5.83
CA LEU A 141 15.10 30.89 5.78
C LEU A 141 15.66 29.52 6.20
N ASN A 142 16.90 29.18 5.80
CA ASN A 142 17.54 27.95 6.27
C ASN A 142 17.85 27.99 7.77
N THR A 143 18.29 29.13 8.31
CA THR A 143 18.57 29.27 9.75
C THR A 143 17.29 29.13 10.58
N TRP A 144 16.17 29.66 10.08
CA TRP A 144 14.85 29.43 10.68
C TRP A 144 14.46 27.95 10.62
N LYS A 145 14.55 27.32 9.44
CA LYS A 145 14.28 25.88 9.27
C LYS A 145 15.09 25.01 10.24
N ASP A 146 16.40 25.26 10.32
CA ASP A 146 17.31 24.54 11.20
C ASP A 146 17.00 24.78 12.69
N SER A 147 16.49 25.96 13.05
CA SER A 147 16.11 26.30 14.43
C SER A 147 14.83 25.63 14.88
N MET A 148 13.91 25.32 13.97
CA MET A 148 12.64 24.65 14.28
C MET A 148 12.77 23.12 14.37
N GLY A 149 13.74 22.52 13.67
CA GLY A 149 13.95 21.07 13.71
C GLY A 149 12.69 20.28 13.36
N ASP A 150 12.24 19.41 14.27
CA ASP A 150 11.06 18.56 14.07
C ASP A 150 9.72 19.32 14.11
N THR A 151 9.69 20.52 14.70
CA THR A 151 8.49 21.39 14.72
C THR A 151 8.45 22.33 13.53
N PHE A 152 9.25 22.08 12.50
CA PHE A 152 9.27 22.88 11.29
C PHE A 152 7.94 22.74 10.53
N ASP A 153 7.29 23.87 10.29
CA ASP A 153 6.11 23.96 9.44
C ASP A 153 6.26 25.10 8.43
N ILE A 154 6.26 24.76 7.14
CA ILE A 154 6.36 25.71 6.03
C ILE A 154 5.17 26.67 5.99
N ARG A 155 4.01 26.35 6.58
CA ARG A 155 2.86 27.25 6.65
C ARG A 155 3.16 28.51 7.47
N GLN A 156 4.05 28.43 8.45
CA GLN A 156 4.49 29.61 9.19
C GLN A 156 5.24 30.61 8.30
N LEU A 157 5.90 30.14 7.23
CA LEU A 157 6.48 31.03 6.21
C LEU A 157 5.39 31.79 5.46
N VAL A 158 4.28 31.11 5.12
CA VAL A 158 3.13 31.75 4.45
C VAL A 158 2.57 32.86 5.36
N ASP A 159 2.34 32.57 6.64
CA ASP A 159 1.82 33.55 7.61
C ASP A 159 2.77 34.74 7.79
N ALA A 160 4.07 34.48 7.85
CA ALA A 160 5.08 35.53 7.95
C ALA A 160 5.11 36.42 6.70
N LEU A 161 5.05 35.83 5.50
CA LEU A 161 5.00 36.57 4.23
C LEU A 161 3.72 37.41 4.12
N MET A 162 2.58 36.87 4.55
CA MET A 162 1.30 37.60 4.60
C MET A 162 1.37 38.79 5.57
N THR A 163 2.02 38.62 6.72
CA THR A 163 2.20 39.69 7.72
C THR A 163 3.09 40.82 7.20
N VAL A 164 4.07 40.50 6.35
CA VAL A 164 4.99 41.47 5.71
C VAL A 164 4.42 41.97 4.37
N GLU A 165 3.14 41.72 4.09
CA GLU A 165 2.43 42.16 2.88
C GLU A 165 3.02 41.61 1.55
N ARG A 166 3.84 40.55 1.61
CA ARG A 166 4.37 39.83 0.43
C ARG A 166 3.45 38.68 0.02
N ARG A 167 2.20 39.02 -0.31
CA ARG A 167 1.15 38.04 -0.66
C ARG A 167 1.49 37.22 -1.91
N ASP A 168 2.17 37.85 -2.87
CA ASP A 168 2.69 37.21 -4.08
C ASP A 168 3.57 36.00 -3.77
N LEU A 169 4.47 36.13 -2.78
CA LEU A 169 5.35 35.05 -2.37
C LEU A 169 4.61 34.00 -1.53
N ALA A 170 3.64 34.43 -0.72
CA ALA A 170 2.82 33.51 0.07
C ALA A 170 2.01 32.57 -0.83
N GLU A 171 1.35 33.11 -1.86
CA GLU A 171 0.64 32.33 -2.89
C GLU A 171 1.59 31.38 -3.61
N LYS A 172 2.78 31.86 -4.01
CA LYS A 172 3.81 31.01 -4.63
C LYS A 172 4.24 29.83 -3.76
N VAL A 173 4.34 30.01 -2.44
CA VAL A 173 4.64 28.90 -1.51
C VAL A 173 3.50 27.89 -1.52
N LEU A 174 2.26 28.34 -1.42
CA LEU A 174 1.09 27.45 -1.44
C LEU A 174 1.02 26.69 -2.76
N ASP A 175 1.22 27.35 -3.89
CA ASP A 175 1.28 26.72 -5.21
C ASP A 175 2.35 25.62 -5.25
N ILE A 176 3.55 25.86 -4.74
CA ILE A 176 4.63 24.85 -4.72
C ILE A 176 4.28 23.65 -3.83
N LEU A 177 3.51 23.87 -2.76
CA LEU A 177 3.09 22.80 -1.85
C LEU A 177 1.94 21.97 -2.44
N ASP A 178 1.00 22.64 -3.11
CA ASP A 178 -0.17 22.04 -3.75
C ASP A 178 0.14 21.43 -5.12
N ASP A 179 1.28 21.78 -5.72
CA ASP A 179 1.73 21.28 -7.01
C ASP A 179 2.05 19.77 -6.94
N ASN A 180 1.01 18.97 -7.18
CA ASN A 180 1.09 17.53 -7.35
C ASN A 180 1.91 17.15 -8.61
N GLN A 181 2.30 18.09 -9.48
CA GLN A 181 3.11 17.76 -10.65
C GLN A 181 4.55 17.39 -10.30
N LEU A 182 5.07 17.77 -9.11
CA LEU A 182 6.39 17.31 -8.68
C LEU A 182 6.46 15.78 -8.50
N ASP A 183 5.34 15.12 -8.23
CA ASP A 183 5.28 13.66 -8.13
C ASP A 183 5.57 12.97 -9.47
N ASN A 184 5.30 13.65 -10.59
CA ASN A 184 5.59 13.13 -11.93
C ASN A 184 7.04 13.36 -12.38
N LEU A 185 7.75 14.34 -11.82
CA LEU A 185 9.13 14.66 -12.26
C LEU A 185 10.19 13.73 -11.64
N TYR A 186 9.85 13.07 -10.52
CA TYR A 186 10.77 12.25 -9.71
C TYR A 186 10.37 10.78 -9.61
N THR A 187 9.46 10.29 -10.45
CA THR A 187 9.36 8.83 -10.67
C THR A 187 10.77 8.31 -11.00
N LEU A 188 11.19 7.27 -10.28
CA LEU A 188 12.60 6.84 -10.11
C LEU A 188 13.39 6.66 -11.43
N GLU A 189 12.72 6.57 -12.58
CA GLU A 189 13.37 6.44 -13.89
C GLU A 189 14.33 7.59 -14.23
N ASN A 190 14.12 8.81 -13.71
CA ASN A 190 14.94 9.97 -14.07
C ASN A 190 16.15 10.21 -13.14
N VAL A 191 16.16 9.64 -11.92
CA VAL A 191 17.26 9.87 -10.96
C VAL A 191 18.48 8.98 -11.28
N GLY A 192 18.30 7.90 -12.06
CA GLY A 192 19.38 6.97 -12.42
C GLY A 192 20.22 7.32 -13.65
N LYS A 193 19.78 8.24 -14.52
CA LYS A 193 20.47 8.52 -15.80
C LYS A 193 21.37 9.77 -15.81
N GLY A 194 21.32 10.62 -14.78
CA GLY A 194 21.99 11.93 -14.80
C GLY A 194 23.35 12.03 -14.09
N PHE A 195 23.68 11.15 -13.14
CA PHE A 195 24.85 11.34 -12.26
C PHE A 195 26.08 10.47 -12.59
N ALA A 196 25.96 9.49 -13.49
CA ALA A 196 27.08 8.61 -13.85
C ALA A 196 28.05 9.20 -14.91
N GLY A 197 27.78 10.40 -15.45
CA GLY A 197 28.55 10.98 -16.55
C GLY A 197 29.74 11.88 -16.18
N GLY A 198 29.96 12.18 -14.89
CA GLY A 198 30.82 13.31 -14.50
C GLY A 198 32.17 13.02 -13.84
N ALA A 199 32.49 11.76 -13.48
CA ALA A 199 33.64 11.46 -12.62
C ALA A 199 34.61 10.39 -13.16
N ALA A 200 34.59 10.11 -14.47
CA ALA A 200 35.45 9.10 -15.10
C ALA A 200 36.45 9.69 -16.11
N LYS A 201 37.10 10.81 -15.78
CA LYS A 201 38.22 11.31 -16.58
C LYS A 201 39.29 11.99 -15.72
N GLN A 202 39.97 11.17 -14.90
CA GLN A 202 41.38 11.31 -14.53
C GLN A 202 41.69 10.26 -13.45
N VAL A 203 42.25 9.13 -13.85
CA VAL A 203 43.47 8.49 -13.30
C VAL A 203 43.71 7.28 -14.18
N ALA A 204 44.66 7.41 -15.11
CA ALA A 204 45.25 6.28 -15.80
C ALA A 204 46.16 5.55 -14.79
N GLY A 205 45.68 4.44 -14.26
CA GLY A 205 46.45 3.52 -13.42
C GLY A 205 46.29 2.11 -13.98
N LYS A 206 47.36 1.62 -14.60
CA LYS A 206 47.53 0.24 -15.07
C LYS A 206 47.32 -0.73 -13.90
N SER A 207 46.36 -1.64 -14.02
CA SER A 207 46.41 -2.93 -13.32
C SER A 207 45.71 -3.97 -14.17
N GLU A 208 46.52 -4.87 -14.74
CA GLU A 208 46.09 -6.17 -15.26
C GLU A 208 45.70 -7.04 -14.07
N GLY A 209 44.51 -7.64 -14.14
CA GLY A 209 43.99 -8.54 -13.13
C GLY A 209 42.81 -9.31 -13.71
N ASP A 210 43.12 -10.47 -14.28
CA ASP A 210 42.16 -11.48 -14.71
C ASP A 210 41.31 -11.94 -13.52
N GLY A 211 40.01 -11.70 -13.61
CA GLY A 211 39.01 -12.13 -12.64
C GLY A 211 37.68 -12.34 -13.35
N ALA A 212 37.43 -13.57 -13.77
CA ALA A 212 36.19 -13.98 -14.39
C ALA A 212 35.06 -14.05 -13.36
N ASP A 213 34.32 -12.96 -13.19
CA ASP A 213 33.11 -12.93 -12.37
C ASP A 213 31.81 -12.90 -13.20
N LYS A 214 30.93 -13.78 -12.76
CA LYS A 214 29.70 -14.26 -13.37
C LYS A 214 28.64 -13.16 -13.32
N LYS A 215 28.39 -12.48 -14.44
CA LYS A 215 27.29 -11.51 -14.62
C LYS A 215 25.93 -12.23 -14.47
N THR A 216 25.34 -12.15 -13.30
CA THR A 216 23.89 -12.36 -13.11
C THR A 216 23.16 -11.10 -13.56
N ASN A 217 22.44 -11.20 -14.67
CA ASN A 217 21.55 -10.13 -15.13
C ASN A 217 20.45 -9.88 -14.07
N PRO A 218 20.21 -8.63 -13.65
CA PRO A 218 19.02 -8.32 -12.87
C PRO A 218 17.77 -8.57 -13.72
N PRO A 219 16.67 -9.08 -13.13
CA PRO A 219 15.42 -9.27 -13.85
C PRO A 219 14.95 -7.92 -14.40
N LYS A 220 14.63 -7.89 -15.70
CA LYS A 220 14.00 -6.74 -16.36
C LYS A 220 12.76 -6.37 -15.55
N SER A 221 12.78 -5.19 -14.94
CA SER A 221 11.62 -4.57 -14.32
C SER A 221 10.49 -4.56 -15.34
N SER A 222 9.37 -5.20 -14.97
CA SER A 222 8.09 -5.07 -15.63
C SER A 222 7.83 -3.60 -15.97
N THR A 223 7.60 -3.31 -17.23
CA THR A 223 7.10 -2.01 -17.68
C THR A 223 5.94 -1.57 -16.79
N PRO A 224 5.91 -0.33 -16.30
CA PRO A 224 4.78 0.20 -15.54
C PRO A 224 3.51 -0.09 -16.33
N ARG A 225 2.60 -0.90 -15.78
CA ARG A 225 1.27 -1.06 -16.36
C ARG A 225 0.65 0.33 -16.32
N GLU A 226 0.41 0.91 -17.50
CA GLU A 226 -0.29 2.17 -17.61
C GLU A 226 -1.72 1.95 -17.10
N ASP A 227 -1.99 2.35 -15.86
CA ASP A 227 -3.33 2.36 -15.31
C ASP A 227 -4.14 3.46 -16.02
N PRO A 228 -5.18 3.12 -16.80
CA PRO A 228 -5.95 4.08 -17.59
C PRO A 228 -6.75 5.06 -16.74
N ILE A 229 -7.01 4.72 -15.47
CA ILE A 229 -7.60 5.62 -14.47
C ILE A 229 -6.65 5.76 -13.29
N GLY A 230 -5.61 6.58 -13.47
CA GLY A 230 -4.70 6.95 -12.39
C GLY A 230 -5.41 7.65 -11.23
N ASP A 231 -4.79 7.61 -10.04
CA ASP A 231 -5.32 8.17 -8.79
C ASP A 231 -5.76 9.63 -8.92
N SER A 232 -5.04 10.42 -9.71
CA SER A 232 -5.35 11.83 -9.96
C SER A 232 -6.74 12.03 -10.59
N LYS A 233 -7.16 11.13 -11.49
CA LYS A 233 -8.49 11.16 -12.10
C LYS A 233 -9.57 10.73 -11.12
N LEU A 234 -9.33 9.65 -10.37
CA LEU A 234 -10.27 9.20 -9.32
C LEU A 234 -10.49 10.29 -8.27
N LEU A 235 -9.42 10.97 -7.86
CA LEU A 235 -9.48 12.07 -6.92
C LEU A 235 -10.27 13.26 -7.47
N LYS A 236 -10.09 13.59 -8.75
CA LYS A 236 -10.88 14.64 -9.41
C LYS A 236 -12.36 14.28 -9.45
N ILE A 237 -12.70 13.06 -9.85
CA ILE A 237 -14.09 12.56 -9.84
C ILE A 237 -14.67 12.67 -8.43
N ALA A 238 -13.94 12.20 -7.42
CA ALA A 238 -14.38 12.24 -6.02
C ALA A 238 -14.63 13.66 -5.51
N LYS A 239 -13.74 14.61 -5.84
CA LYS A 239 -13.89 16.03 -5.46
C LYS A 239 -15.16 16.66 -6.04
N GLU A 240 -15.45 16.38 -7.31
CA GLU A 240 -16.66 16.88 -7.97
C GLU A 240 -17.92 16.17 -7.46
N LEU A 241 -17.81 14.89 -7.10
CA LEU A 241 -18.90 14.12 -6.51
C LEU A 241 -19.29 14.66 -5.12
N GLY A 242 -18.30 15.15 -4.36
CA GLY A 242 -18.49 15.74 -3.04
C GLY A 242 -19.09 14.75 -2.04
N LYS A 243 -20.28 15.08 -1.51
CA LYS A 243 -20.99 14.25 -0.53
C LYS A 243 -21.87 13.18 -1.16
N ASP A 244 -22.10 13.23 -2.48
CA ASP A 244 -23.06 12.38 -3.18
C ASP A 244 -22.42 11.06 -3.66
N TRP A 245 -21.53 10.49 -2.85
CA TRP A 245 -20.79 9.27 -3.21
C TRP A 245 -21.52 7.98 -2.86
N LEU A 246 -22.50 8.03 -1.97
CA LEU A 246 -23.25 6.84 -1.58
C LEU A 246 -23.97 6.16 -2.76
N PRO A 247 -24.72 6.89 -3.63
CA PRO A 247 -25.36 6.27 -4.80
C PRO A 247 -24.35 5.69 -5.80
N LEU A 248 -23.14 6.27 -5.88
CA LEU A 248 -22.06 5.75 -6.71
C LEU A 248 -21.55 4.41 -6.16
N ALA A 249 -21.28 4.33 -4.86
CA ALA A 249 -20.81 3.11 -4.20
C ALA A 249 -21.82 1.95 -4.36
N GLU A 250 -23.11 2.22 -4.16
CA GLU A 250 -24.19 1.25 -4.37
C GLU A 250 -24.26 0.78 -5.84
N ALA A 251 -24.16 1.71 -6.79
CA ALA A 251 -24.23 1.38 -8.20
C ALA A 251 -22.98 0.64 -8.72
N LEU A 252 -21.82 0.82 -8.07
CA LEU A 252 -20.60 0.03 -8.29
C LEU A 252 -20.65 -1.35 -7.60
N LYS A 253 -21.70 -1.64 -6.82
CA LYS A 253 -21.89 -2.88 -6.07
C LYS A 253 -20.77 -3.16 -5.07
N LEU A 254 -20.28 -2.12 -4.40
CA LEU A 254 -19.39 -2.30 -3.25
C LEU A 254 -20.13 -3.05 -2.13
N SER A 255 -19.38 -3.76 -1.29
CA SER A 255 -19.98 -4.47 -0.16
C SER A 255 -20.57 -3.49 0.86
N GLU A 256 -21.62 -3.90 1.58
CA GLU A 256 -22.20 -3.06 2.64
C GLU A 256 -21.17 -2.75 3.74
N GLU A 257 -20.24 -3.68 3.99
CA GLU A 257 -19.14 -3.52 4.95
C GLU A 257 -18.19 -2.39 4.52
N ASP A 258 -17.76 -2.37 3.27
CA ASP A 258 -16.89 -1.32 2.71
C ASP A 258 -17.55 0.07 2.75
N ILE A 259 -18.85 0.11 2.45
CA ILE A 259 -19.64 1.35 2.50
C ILE A 259 -19.71 1.88 3.93
N GLU A 260 -19.95 1.00 4.91
CA GLU A 260 -20.06 1.39 6.32
C GLU A 260 -18.68 1.78 6.91
N GLU A 261 -17.61 1.07 6.56
CA GLU A 261 -16.25 1.46 6.89
C GLU A 261 -15.95 2.87 6.35
N THR A 262 -16.35 3.15 5.11
CA THR A 262 -16.12 4.47 4.49
C THR A 262 -16.90 5.58 5.19
N LYS A 263 -18.13 5.32 5.66
CA LYS A 263 -18.92 6.30 6.43
C LYS A 263 -18.32 6.61 7.80
N THR A 264 -17.74 5.60 8.46
CA THR A 264 -17.19 5.74 9.82
C THR A 264 -15.80 6.39 9.84
N MET A 265 -15.12 6.45 8.70
CA MET A 265 -13.83 7.12 8.55
C MET A 265 -13.93 8.65 8.75
N PRO A 266 -12.93 9.31 9.38
CA PRO A 266 -12.87 10.77 9.42
C PRO A 266 -12.89 11.38 8.00
N GLY A 267 -13.91 12.20 7.72
CA GLY A 267 -14.12 12.76 6.39
C GLY A 267 -14.89 11.84 5.43
N GLY A 268 -15.46 10.76 5.92
CA GLY A 268 -16.34 9.86 5.15
C GLY A 268 -17.53 10.58 4.53
N ASP A 269 -18.04 11.65 5.14
CA ASP A 269 -19.12 12.49 4.58
C ASP A 269 -18.64 13.51 3.52
N SER A 270 -17.38 13.44 3.10
CA SER A 270 -16.75 14.35 2.14
C SER A 270 -16.25 13.60 0.89
N TYR A 271 -15.54 14.31 0.01
CA TYR A 271 -14.90 13.72 -1.16
C TYR A 271 -13.91 12.58 -0.83
N HIS A 272 -13.38 12.53 0.40
CA HIS A 272 -12.50 11.44 0.84
C HIS A 272 -13.24 10.09 0.84
N GLY A 273 -14.52 10.08 1.23
CA GLY A 273 -15.35 8.88 1.16
C GLY A 273 -15.54 8.41 -0.28
N GLY A 274 -15.88 9.34 -1.19
CA GLY A 274 -16.00 9.03 -2.61
C GLY A 274 -14.69 8.52 -3.24
N PHE A 275 -13.55 9.08 -2.83
CA PHE A 275 -12.24 8.61 -3.29
C PHE A 275 -11.94 7.19 -2.79
N LYS A 276 -12.23 6.90 -1.51
CA LYS A 276 -12.06 5.56 -0.92
C LYS A 276 -12.94 4.52 -1.62
N CYS A 277 -14.21 4.81 -1.89
CA CYS A 277 -15.09 3.89 -2.63
C CYS A 277 -14.59 3.61 -4.05
N LEU A 278 -14.17 4.66 -4.78
CA LEU A 278 -13.60 4.51 -6.12
C LEU A 278 -12.32 3.67 -6.12
N PHE A 279 -11.48 3.83 -5.09
CA PHE A 279 -10.27 3.05 -4.90
C PHE A 279 -10.59 1.57 -4.64
N LEU A 280 -11.49 1.27 -3.69
CA LEU A 280 -11.91 -0.10 -3.38
C LEU A 280 -12.53 -0.80 -4.60
N TRP A 281 -13.36 -0.09 -5.36
CA TRP A 281 -13.94 -0.65 -6.59
C TRP A 281 -12.86 -0.95 -7.66
N ARG A 282 -11.84 -0.09 -7.78
CA ARG A 282 -10.72 -0.34 -8.69
C ARG A 282 -9.96 -1.59 -8.26
N ASP A 283 -9.64 -1.72 -6.98
CA ASP A 283 -8.92 -2.88 -6.45
C ASP A 283 -9.71 -4.17 -6.71
N TYR A 284 -11.03 -4.15 -6.46
CA TYR A 284 -11.92 -5.25 -6.81
C TYR A 284 -11.85 -5.62 -8.30
N CYS A 285 -11.82 -4.63 -9.20
CA CYS A 285 -11.68 -4.90 -10.62
C CYS A 285 -10.35 -5.58 -10.97
N VAL A 286 -9.26 -5.13 -10.35
CA VAL A 286 -7.91 -5.69 -10.56
C VAL A 286 -7.84 -7.13 -10.06
N GLU A 287 -8.38 -7.42 -8.87
CA GLU A 287 -8.42 -8.76 -8.29
C GLU A 287 -9.23 -9.74 -9.15
N ASN A 288 -10.31 -9.27 -9.77
CA ASN A 288 -11.13 -10.07 -10.68
C ASN A 288 -10.56 -10.14 -12.11
N GLY A 289 -9.36 -9.63 -12.35
CA GLY A 289 -8.69 -9.68 -13.65
C GLY A 289 -9.39 -8.87 -14.74
N LYS A 290 -10.27 -7.93 -14.39
CA LYS A 290 -10.89 -7.03 -15.38
C LYS A 290 -9.82 -6.16 -15.99
N LEU A 291 -9.84 -6.06 -17.32
CA LEU A 291 -8.93 -5.17 -18.03
C LEU A 291 -9.26 -3.73 -17.67
N THR A 292 -8.24 -2.92 -17.54
CA THR A 292 -8.38 -1.58 -17.01
C THR A 292 -9.23 -0.65 -17.90
N ALA A 293 -9.35 -0.95 -19.20
CA ALA A 293 -10.30 -0.31 -20.13
C ALA A 293 -11.77 -0.65 -19.82
N GLU A 294 -12.04 -1.89 -19.41
CA GLU A 294 -13.39 -2.34 -19.04
C GLU A 294 -13.84 -1.63 -17.77
N CYS A 295 -12.94 -1.43 -16.80
CA CYS A 295 -13.21 -0.63 -15.61
C CYS A 295 -13.65 0.79 -15.97
N GLY A 296 -12.95 1.44 -16.91
CA GLY A 296 -13.31 2.79 -17.36
C GLY A 296 -14.69 2.88 -17.99
N THR A 297 -15.06 1.89 -18.80
CA THR A 297 -16.40 1.85 -19.41
C THR A 297 -17.50 1.55 -18.38
N GLU A 298 -17.23 0.67 -17.41
CA GLU A 298 -18.13 0.37 -16.28
C GLU A 298 -18.37 1.61 -15.41
N LEU A 299 -17.30 2.28 -14.97
CA LEU A 299 -17.40 3.49 -14.14
C LEU A 299 -18.17 4.59 -14.87
N ARG A 300 -17.92 4.79 -16.16
CA ARG A 300 -18.69 5.74 -16.98
C ARG A 300 -20.17 5.37 -17.04
N GLY A 301 -20.46 4.09 -17.25
CA GLY A 301 -21.83 3.58 -17.27
C GLY A 301 -22.56 3.84 -15.95
N VAL A 302 -21.87 3.66 -14.84
CA VAL A 302 -22.41 3.94 -13.50
C VAL A 302 -22.62 5.44 -13.27
N LEU A 303 -21.63 6.29 -13.60
CA LEU A 303 -21.76 7.74 -13.49
C LEU A 303 -22.96 8.28 -14.30
N ASN A 304 -23.17 7.76 -15.51
CA ASN A 304 -24.34 8.09 -16.31
C ASN A 304 -25.67 7.64 -15.66
N LYS A 305 -25.71 6.48 -15.02
CA LYS A 305 -26.90 5.96 -14.32
C LYS A 305 -27.29 6.81 -13.11
N ILE A 306 -26.31 7.32 -12.37
CA ILE A 306 -26.55 8.21 -11.22
C ILE A 306 -26.79 9.67 -11.63
N GLY A 307 -26.84 9.97 -12.94
CA GLY A 307 -27.12 11.31 -13.45
C GLY A 307 -25.93 12.27 -13.48
N ARG A 308 -24.70 11.77 -13.29
CA ARG A 308 -23.44 12.55 -13.31
C ARG A 308 -22.73 12.44 -14.67
N LYS A 309 -23.40 12.88 -15.74
CA LYS A 309 -22.91 12.75 -17.13
C LYS A 309 -21.63 13.53 -17.37
N GLU A 310 -21.53 14.71 -16.76
CA GLU A 310 -20.37 15.61 -16.80
C GLU A 310 -19.09 14.92 -16.30
N LEU A 311 -19.18 14.09 -15.27
CA LEU A 311 -18.03 13.33 -14.76
C LEU A 311 -17.70 12.14 -15.64
N ALA A 312 -18.71 11.52 -16.24
CA ALA A 312 -18.57 10.40 -17.16
C ALA A 312 -17.74 10.78 -18.41
N GLU A 313 -17.89 12.02 -18.88
CA GLU A 313 -17.14 12.60 -20.01
C GLU A 313 -15.65 12.84 -19.70
N THR A 314 -15.28 12.99 -18.42
CA THR A 314 -13.88 13.18 -18.02
C THR A 314 -13.03 11.90 -18.11
N ILE A 315 -13.68 10.74 -18.21
CA ILE A 315 -13.03 9.44 -18.36
C ILE A 315 -12.74 9.23 -19.86
N PRO A 316 -11.49 9.01 -20.29
CA PRO A 316 -11.17 8.84 -21.71
C PRO A 316 -11.83 7.60 -22.32
N ASN A 317 -12.26 7.70 -23.58
CA ASN A 317 -12.65 6.53 -24.36
C ASN A 317 -11.41 5.67 -24.61
N SER A 318 -11.32 4.51 -23.98
CA SER A 318 -10.38 3.46 -24.39
C SER A 318 -10.85 2.92 -25.75
N SER A 319 -10.29 3.49 -26.81
CA SER A 319 -10.43 3.04 -28.20
C SER A 319 -9.42 1.95 -28.54
#